data_AF-A0A1Q7J6R7-F1
#
_entry.id   AF-A0A1Q7J6R7-F1
#
_cell.length_a   1.000
_cell.length_b   1.000
_cell.length_c   1.000
_cell.angle_alpha   90.00
_cell.angle_beta   90.00
_cell.angle_gamma   90.00
#
_symmetry.space_group_name_H-M   'P 1'
#
loop_
_entity.id
_entity.type
_entity.pdbx_description
1 polymer ?
#
loop_
_entity_poly.entity_id
_entity_poly.type
_entity_poly.pdbx_seq_one_letter_code
_entity_poly.pdbx_strand_id
1 'polypeptide(L)'
;MDPYMTKTEALLRQGKARLDSLSVTMRAAAPAFSALVRRRKLMNFEARYAEVSRRFELLRAAGTEGVADLKVGLEKAWDAFQSEIGWKP
;
A
#
# COMPACT_ATOMS: atom_id res chain seq x y z
N MET A 1 18.56 13.41 5.10
CA MET A 1 17.30 12.71 4.82
C MET A 1 17.04 11.77 5.99
N ASP A 2 15.84 11.77 6.57
CA ASP A 2 15.49 10.94 7.74
C ASP A 2 15.60 9.44 7.37
N PRO A 3 16.32 8.59 8.15
CA PRO A 3 16.51 7.17 7.82
C PRO A 3 15.21 6.36 7.74
N TYR A 4 14.21 6.73 8.54
CA TYR A 4 12.89 6.12 8.49
C TYR A 4 12.21 6.45 7.16
N MET A 5 12.26 7.71 6.71
CA MET A 5 11.70 8.12 5.41
C MET A 5 12.30 7.34 4.25
N THR A 6 13.63 7.19 4.21
CA THR A 6 14.31 6.45 3.14
C THR A 6 13.90 4.97 3.13
N LYS A 7 13.81 4.34 4.31
CA LYS A 7 13.36 2.94 4.44
C LYS A 7 11.90 2.78 3.99
N THR A 8 11.02 3.68 4.43
CA THR A 8 9.60 3.64 4.11
C THR A 8 9.35 3.92 2.63
N GLU A 9 10.12 4.80 2.01
CA GLU A 9 10.06 5.02 0.57
C GLU A 9 10.44 3.75 -0.22
N ALA A 10 11.50 3.04 0.21
CA ALA A 10 11.88 1.78 -0.41
C ALA A 10 10.78 0.72 -0.25
N LEU A 11 10.17 0.62 0.93
CA LEU A 11 9.02 -0.27 1.17
C LEU A 11 7.83 0.08 0.28
N LEU A 12 7.51 1.37 0.13
CA LEU A 12 6.43 1.82 -0.77
C LEU A 12 6.67 1.43 -2.22
N ARG A 13 7.92 1.53 -2.71
CA ARG A 13 8.29 1.09 -4.07
C ARG A 13 8.12 -0.43 -4.22
N GLN A 14 8.52 -1.21 -3.21
CA GLN A 14 8.31 -2.67 -3.21
C GLN A 14 6.82 -3.02 -3.20
N GLY A 15 6.02 -2.35 -2.36
CA GLY A 15 4.57 -2.53 -2.29
C GLY A 15 3.89 -2.20 -3.62
N LYS A 16 4.34 -1.15 -4.32
CA LYS A 16 3.85 -0.80 -5.65
C LYS A 16 4.14 -1.89 -6.67
N ALA A 17 5.40 -2.34 -6.75
CA ALA A 17 5.80 -3.40 -7.66
C ALA A 17 5.00 -4.70 -7.41
N ARG A 18 4.74 -5.03 -6.14
CA ARG A 18 3.92 -6.19 -5.76
C ARG A 18 2.47 -6.02 -6.20
N LEU A 19 1.87 -4.85 -5.96
CA LEU A 19 0.52 -4.53 -6.40
C LEU A 19 0.39 -4.61 -7.91
N ASP A 20 1.38 -4.12 -8.66
CA ASP A 20 1.38 -4.18 -10.12
C ASP A 20 1.48 -5.63 -10.62
N SER A 21 2.31 -6.47 -9.98
CA SER A 21 2.36 -7.91 -10.27
C SER A 21 1.02 -8.61 -10.00
N LEU A 22 0.39 -8.32 -8.85
CA LEU A 22 -0.94 -8.86 -8.52
C LEU A 22 -2.01 -8.39 -9.50
N SER A 23 -1.96 -7.13 -9.93
CA SER A 23 -2.85 -6.56 -10.94
C SER A 23 -2.80 -7.35 -12.24
N VAL A 24 -1.59 -7.69 -12.72
CA VAL A 24 -1.41 -8.52 -13.93
C VAL A 24 -2.05 -9.90 -13.74
N THR A 25 -1.77 -10.57 -12.62
CA THR A 25 -2.34 -11.90 -12.35
C THR A 25 -3.87 -11.87 -12.20
N MET A 26 -4.42 -10.82 -11.59
CA MET A 26 -5.86 -10.68 -11.35
C MET A 26 -6.64 -10.34 -12.62
N ARG A 27 -5.99 -9.70 -13.60
CA ARG A 27 -6.56 -9.36 -14.91
C ARG A 27 -6.42 -10.48 -15.95
N ALA A 28 -5.70 -11.56 -15.63
CA ALA A 28 -5.59 -12.73 -16.49
C ALA A 28 -6.97 -13.37 -16.76
N ALA A 29 -7.09 -14.04 -17.91
CA ALA A 29 -8.34 -14.65 -18.36
C ALA A 29 -8.93 -15.57 -17.27
N ALA A 30 -10.19 -15.33 -16.94
CA ALA A 30 -10.94 -16.07 -15.93
C ALA A 30 -12.44 -16.06 -16.29
N PRO A 31 -13.22 -17.04 -15.78
CA PRO A 31 -14.68 -17.00 -15.88
C PRO A 31 -15.24 -15.67 -15.33
N ALA A 32 -16.31 -15.15 -15.93
CA ALA A 32 -16.83 -13.80 -15.67
C ALA A 32 -17.08 -13.50 -14.17
N PHE A 33 -17.63 -14.46 -13.42
CA PHE A 33 -17.84 -14.33 -11.97
C PHE A 33 -16.52 -14.16 -11.21
N SER A 34 -15.52 -14.99 -11.51
CA SER A 34 -14.18 -14.91 -10.92
C SER A 34 -13.45 -13.62 -11.32
N ALA A 35 -13.65 -13.13 -12.54
CA ALA A 35 -13.08 -11.87 -13.00
C ALA A 35 -13.63 -10.67 -12.21
N LEU A 36 -14.94 -10.63 -11.95
CA LEU A 36 -15.56 -9.57 -11.15
C LEU A 36 -15.06 -9.56 -9.70
N VAL A 37 -14.96 -10.74 -9.07
CA VAL A 37 -14.41 -10.88 -7.71
C VAL A 37 -12.94 -10.43 -7.66
N ARG A 38 -12.12 -10.85 -8.63
CA ARG A 38 -10.70 -10.44 -8.73
C ARG A 38 -10.56 -8.93 -8.93
N ARG A 39 -11.38 -8.33 -9.79
CA ARG A 39 -11.39 -6.88 -10.02
C ARG A 39 -11.76 -6.11 -8.75
N ARG A 40 -12.77 -6.56 -8.00
CA ARG A 40 -13.17 -5.93 -6.74
C ARG A 40 -12.06 -6.02 -5.69
N LYS A 41 -11.39 -7.18 -5.57
CA LYS A 41 -10.23 -7.32 -4.69
C LYS A 41 -9.08 -6.41 -5.10
N LEU A 42 -8.77 -6.32 -6.40
CA LEU A 42 -7.73 -5.43 -6.91
C LEU A 42 -8.02 -3.96 -6.56
N MET A 43 -9.27 -3.50 -6.74
CA MET A 43 -9.68 -2.15 -6.36
C MET A 43 -9.46 -1.89 -4.86
N ASN A 44 -9.76 -2.87 -4.01
CA ASN A 44 -9.49 -2.74 -2.57
C ASN A 44 -7.99 -2.64 -2.28
N PHE A 45 -7.15 -3.44 -2.95
CA PHE A 45 -5.70 -3.40 -2.79
C PHE A 45 -5.12 -2.05 -3.23
N GLU A 46 -5.58 -1.54 -4.38
CA GLU A 46 -5.21 -0.22 -4.89
C GLU A 46 -5.62 0.90 -3.93
N ALA A 47 -6.83 0.84 -3.36
CA ALA A 47 -7.30 1.81 -2.37
C ALA A 47 -6.47 1.77 -1.07
N ARG A 48 -6.13 0.58 -0.58
CA ARG A 48 -5.26 0.41 0.60
C ARG A 48 -3.88 0.98 0.35
N TYR A 49 -3.27 0.69 -0.81
CA TYR A 49 -1.98 1.24 -1.18
C TYR A 49 -2.01 2.77 -1.29
N ALA A 50 -3.03 3.32 -1.96
CA ALA A 50 -3.21 4.77 -2.08
C ALA A 50 -3.29 5.47 -0.72
N GLU A 51 -3.93 4.84 0.27
CA GLU A 51 -3.99 5.37 1.63
C GLU A 51 -2.62 5.37 2.32
N VAL A 52 -1.79 4.33 2.13
CA VAL A 52 -0.40 4.33 2.62
C VAL A 52 0.39 5.45 1.97
N SER A 53 0.33 5.57 0.64
CA SER A 53 1.03 6.64 -0.10
C SER A 53 0.61 8.02 0.39
N ARG A 54 -0.70 8.26 0.58
CA ARG A 54 -1.22 9.52 1.12
C ARG A 54 -0.64 9.84 2.49
N ARG A 55 -0.63 8.87 3.41
CA ARG A 55 -0.07 9.06 4.76
C ARG A 55 1.43 9.32 4.74
N PHE A 56 2.15 8.71 3.82
CA PHE A 56 3.57 8.97 3.64
C PHE A 56 3.85 10.38 3.10
N GLU A 57 3.06 10.86 2.15
CA GLU A 57 3.18 12.25 1.69
C GLU A 57 2.83 13.25 2.80
N LEU A 58 1.80 12.97 3.61
CA LEU A 58 1.50 13.77 4.80
C LEU A 58 2.67 13.79 5.79
N LEU A 59 3.29 12.64 6.03
CA LEU A 59 4.45 12.54 6.90
C LEU A 59 5.65 13.29 6.32
N ARG A 60 5.88 13.23 5.00
CA ARG A 60 6.96 13.94 4.30
C ARG A 60 6.78 15.46 4.33
N ALA A 61 5.53 15.93 4.22
CA ALA A 61 5.17 17.34 4.27
C ALA A 61 5.05 17.89 5.70
N ALA A 62 4.96 17.02 6.71
CA ALA A 62 4.86 17.42 8.10
C ALA A 62 6.17 18.05 8.59
N GLY A 63 6.04 19.12 9.39
CA GLY A 63 7.14 19.71 10.14
C GLY A 63 7.53 18.86 11.35
N THR A 64 7.84 19.48 12.48
CA THR A 64 8.26 18.77 13.71
C THR A 64 7.10 18.33 14.61
N GLU A 65 5.94 18.98 14.54
CA GLU A 65 4.76 18.63 15.36
C GLU A 65 3.93 17.51 14.72
N GLY A 66 3.47 16.55 15.54
CA GLY A 66 2.56 15.47 15.11
C GLY A 66 3.20 14.35 14.29
N VAL A 67 4.52 14.37 14.06
CA VAL A 67 5.25 13.35 13.28
C VAL A 67 5.09 11.95 13.85
N ALA A 68 5.06 11.81 15.18
CA ALA A 68 4.91 10.50 15.83
C ALA A 68 3.56 9.85 15.50
N ASP A 69 2.47 10.61 15.59
CA ASP A 69 1.12 10.13 15.24
C ASP A 69 1.01 9.80 13.75
N LEU A 70 1.64 10.60 12.89
CA LEU A 70 1.68 10.34 11.45
C LEU A 70 2.46 9.06 11.12
N LYS A 71 3.58 8.79 11.81
CA LYS A 71 4.33 7.52 11.68
C LYS A 71 3.49 6.33 12.10
N VAL A 72 2.83 6.40 13.26
CA VAL A 72 1.93 5.32 13.73
C VAL A 72 0.77 5.10 12.76
N GLY A 73 0.18 6.19 12.23
CA GLY A 73 -0.89 6.10 11.24
C GLY A 73 -0.44 5.44 9.95
N LEU A 74 0.78 5.76 9.49
CA LEU A 74 1.40 5.16 8.31
C LEU A 74 1.68 3.67 8.51
N GLU A 75 2.23 3.28 9.66
CA GLU A 75 2.52 1.88 10.01
C GLU A 75 1.24 1.05 10.05
N LYS A 76 0.19 1.54 10.69
CA LYS A 76 -1.13 0.86 10.69
C LYS A 76 -1.71 0.71 9.28
N ALA A 77 -1.53 1.73 8.44
CA ALA A 77 -1.96 1.68 7.04
C ALA A 77 -1.21 0.59 6.28
N TRP A 78 0.10 0.51 6.52
CA TRP A 78 0.98 -0.45 5.89
C TRP A 78 0.66 -1.87 6.29
N ASP A 79 0.48 -2.13 7.59
CA ASP A 79 0.08 -3.44 8.11
C ASP A 79 -1.26 -3.90 7.51
N ALA A 80 -2.23 -2.99 7.40
CA ALA A 80 -3.50 -3.27 6.76
C ALA A 80 -3.35 -3.62 5.28
N PHE A 81 -2.50 -2.89 4.54
CA PHE A 81 -2.19 -3.20 3.15
C PHE A 81 -1.53 -4.57 3.01
N GLN A 82 -0.50 -4.85 3.81
CA GLN A 82 0.21 -6.14 3.81
C GLN A 82 -0.73 -7.30 4.11
N SER A 83 -1.56 -7.18 5.14
CA SER A 83 -2.57 -8.19 5.49
C SER A 83 -3.57 -8.41 4.36
N GLU A 84 -4.03 -7.35 3.71
CA GLU A 84 -5.04 -7.43 2.64
C GLU A 84 -4.49 -8.14 1.39
N ILE A 85 -3.23 -7.89 1.02
CA ILE A 85 -2.59 -8.56 -0.13
C ILE A 85 -1.94 -9.91 0.23
N GLY A 86 -2.06 -10.36 1.48
CA GLY A 86 -1.43 -11.58 1.97
C GLY A 86 0.10 -11.54 1.96
N TRP A 87 0.70 -10.35 2.05
CA TRP A 87 2.14 -10.18 2.11
C TRP A 87 2.62 -10.31 3.55
N LYS A 88 3.39 -11.37 3.83
CA LYS A 88 4.18 -11.48 5.04
C LYS A 88 5.63 -11.13 4.69
N PRO A 89 6.29 -10.24 5.45
CA PRO A 89 7.73 -10.00 5.32
C PRO A 89 8.55 -11.24 5.66
#